data_AF-A0A8T8C8X8-F1
#
_entry.id   AF-A0A8T8C8X8-F1
#
_cell.length_a   1.000
_cell.length_b   1.000
_cell.length_c   1.000
_cell.angle_alpha   90.00
_cell.angle_beta   90.00
_cell.angle_gamma   90.00
#
_symmetry.space_group_name_H-M   'P 1'
#
loop_
_entity.id
_entity.type
_entity.pdbx_description
1 polymer ?
#
loop_
_entity_poly.entity_id
_entity_poly.type
_entity_poly.pdbx_seq_one_letter_code
_entity_poly.pdbx_strand_id
1 'polypeptide(L)'
;MGVIMQSTDKLNKFDASNVGYFNKSEYWEDFKELLVTPVRDVMEYSDEAILKLYEATEGNPFYTKFVAKVLYKKMCDRRCSFISADEIEDAVRDSVQTMEAINLNHFWSDGIRVEDPERRDLIETERRRFLISFADKLREHGTVDKKMMFGGADFGVQKEILDSFVSRNILVEEEGSLRIKPKLFERWLVEKGVHTLRAAFADEEALSAFEARESAAYIPDSSLISLADSWELYRGRRVGSSEIRAWLAQFESNAERCLAFKILENINFYGEARVREKLKIIHDVVRREVVYSVKSGERSRRDIIVSAFGPPSKSGSSYLRMYVSENGIISNGVKSFADIPKALSGDEQTKAVVFIDDIIGSGTTMIDCLREFSEAAGEMISQRDILVVVGVICGLRSGVEKVLQVIDSGEFPFRVELKVCDVLDEGDRAFSPVSQLFDEGDKHKAQVMARKYGSKLQSRHPLGYADSQLLVVFKDNCPNNTLPIIWCTGENPKWVPIFKRI
;
A
#
# COMPACT_ATOMS: atom_id res chain seq x y z
N MET A 1 -70.91 34.73 -34.58
CA MET A 1 -69.79 33.79 -34.32
C MET A 1 -68.53 34.15 -35.13
N GLY A 2 -68.17 35.44 -35.25
CA GLY A 2 -67.03 35.87 -36.10
C GLY A 2 -65.91 36.61 -35.37
N VAL A 3 -66.03 36.87 -34.06
CA VAL A 3 -65.10 37.76 -33.32
C VAL A 3 -64.31 37.02 -32.24
N ILE A 4 -64.56 35.71 -32.02
CA ILE A 4 -63.88 34.92 -30.98
C ILE A 4 -62.82 33.96 -31.56
N MET A 5 -62.75 33.79 -32.89
CA MET A 5 -61.77 32.87 -33.52
C MET A 5 -60.41 33.50 -33.88
N GLN A 6 -60.18 34.79 -33.60
CA GLN A 6 -58.87 35.44 -33.89
C GLN A 6 -57.94 35.56 -32.68
N SER A 7 -58.37 35.22 -31.45
CA SER A 7 -57.57 35.46 -30.24
C SER A 7 -57.00 34.20 -29.56
N THR A 8 -57.43 33.00 -29.93
CA THR A 8 -56.96 31.76 -29.28
C THR A 8 -55.68 31.17 -29.87
N ASP A 9 -55.33 31.47 -31.14
CA ASP A 9 -54.11 30.97 -31.80
C ASP A 9 -52.79 31.61 -31.31
N LYS A 10 -52.86 32.58 -30.38
CA LYS A 10 -51.68 33.19 -29.76
C LYS A 10 -51.42 32.74 -28.32
N LEU A 11 -52.34 32.00 -27.69
CA LEU A 11 -52.25 31.68 -26.25
C LEU A 11 -51.22 30.58 -25.90
N ASN A 12 -50.71 29.85 -26.88
CA ASN A 12 -49.68 28.80 -26.72
C ASN A 12 -48.46 29.02 -27.63
N LYS A 13 -48.08 30.28 -27.86
CA LYS A 13 -46.79 30.59 -28.50
C LYS A 13 -45.75 30.82 -27.41
N PHE A 14 -44.99 29.79 -27.09
CA PHE A 14 -43.77 29.94 -26.29
C PHE A 14 -42.72 30.59 -27.17
N ASP A 15 -42.29 31.79 -26.79
CA ASP A 15 -41.20 32.49 -27.46
C ASP A 15 -39.89 32.17 -26.72
N ALA A 16 -38.94 31.58 -27.43
CA ALA A 16 -37.66 31.21 -26.85
C ALA A 16 -36.77 32.46 -26.78
N SER A 17 -36.70 33.08 -25.60
CA SER A 17 -35.80 34.20 -25.35
C SER A 17 -34.45 33.67 -24.85
N ASN A 18 -33.37 33.94 -25.60
CA ASN A 18 -32.02 33.57 -25.20
C ASN A 18 -31.47 34.59 -24.19
N VAL A 19 -31.42 34.22 -22.91
CA VAL A 19 -31.01 35.11 -21.79
C VAL A 19 -29.48 35.09 -21.56
N GLY A 20 -28.69 34.96 -22.63
CA GLY A 20 -27.26 34.65 -22.54
C GLY A 20 -26.34 35.87 -22.51
N TYR A 21 -26.33 36.63 -23.61
CA TYR A 21 -25.31 37.66 -23.88
C TYR A 21 -26.00 38.97 -24.24
N PHE A 22 -25.44 40.10 -23.81
CA PHE A 22 -25.86 41.42 -24.28
C PHE A 22 -25.45 41.59 -25.74
N ASN A 23 -26.34 41.30 -26.68
CA ASN A 23 -26.08 41.54 -28.10
C ASN A 23 -26.02 43.06 -28.36
N LYS A 24 -24.94 43.53 -29.01
CA LYS A 24 -24.73 44.93 -29.34
C LYS A 24 -25.86 45.56 -30.16
N SER A 25 -26.59 44.81 -30.98
CA SER A 25 -27.69 45.37 -31.78
C SER A 25 -28.95 45.66 -30.98
N GLU A 26 -29.16 44.97 -29.86
CA GLU A 26 -30.43 44.99 -29.12
C GLU A 26 -30.26 45.51 -27.68
N TYR A 27 -29.19 45.11 -27.00
CA TYR A 27 -28.99 45.30 -25.56
C TYR A 27 -27.71 46.09 -25.22
N TRP A 28 -27.30 47.01 -26.12
CA TRP A 28 -26.09 47.82 -25.92
C TRP A 28 -26.20 48.78 -24.74
N GLU A 29 -27.35 49.42 -24.59
CA GLU A 29 -27.57 50.34 -23.46
C GLU A 29 -27.62 49.57 -22.13
N ASP A 30 -28.23 48.39 -22.08
CA ASP A 30 -28.21 47.54 -20.88
C ASP A 30 -26.78 47.10 -20.51
N PHE A 31 -25.94 46.81 -21.52
CA PHE A 31 -24.52 46.51 -21.30
C PHE A 31 -23.76 47.72 -20.72
N LYS A 32 -24.03 48.93 -21.21
CA LYS A 32 -23.46 50.16 -20.62
C LYS A 32 -23.92 50.36 -19.19
N GLU A 33 -25.22 50.21 -18.94
CA GLU A 33 -25.80 50.38 -17.61
C GLU A 33 -25.21 49.40 -16.59
N LEU A 34 -24.94 48.15 -17.00
CA LEU A 34 -24.25 47.16 -16.18
C LEU A 34 -22.89 47.65 -15.66
N LEU A 35 -22.18 48.47 -16.44
CA LEU A 35 -20.84 48.97 -16.13
C LEU A 35 -20.86 50.31 -15.41
N VAL A 36 -21.67 51.24 -15.89
CA VAL A 36 -21.67 52.64 -15.46
C VAL A 36 -22.48 52.83 -14.18
N THR A 37 -23.63 52.17 -14.05
CA THR A 37 -24.52 52.37 -12.89
C THR A 37 -23.86 52.04 -11.55
N PRO A 38 -23.09 50.95 -11.39
CA PRO A 38 -22.45 50.61 -10.11
C PRO A 38 -21.40 51.61 -9.63
N VAL A 39 -20.81 52.42 -10.51
CA VAL A 39 -19.73 53.37 -10.19
C VAL A 39 -20.11 54.82 -10.50
N ARG A 40 -21.41 55.07 -10.68
CA ARG A 40 -21.95 56.40 -10.94
C ARG A 40 -21.46 57.39 -9.88
N ASP A 41 -21.07 58.57 -10.33
CA ASP A 41 -20.51 59.66 -9.50
C ASP A 41 -19.15 59.36 -8.85
N VAL A 42 -18.54 58.19 -9.13
CA VAL A 42 -17.24 57.76 -8.58
C VAL A 42 -16.21 57.55 -9.68
N MET A 43 -16.58 56.89 -10.78
CA MET A 43 -15.71 56.64 -11.93
C MET A 43 -16.45 56.94 -13.24
N GLU A 44 -15.69 57.40 -14.23
CA GLU A 44 -16.17 57.75 -15.57
C GLU A 44 -15.50 56.86 -16.61
N TYR A 45 -16.31 56.23 -17.48
CA TYR A 45 -15.83 55.46 -18.61
C TYR A 45 -15.84 56.32 -19.87
N SER A 46 -14.76 56.27 -20.64
CA SER A 46 -14.80 56.67 -22.05
C SER A 46 -15.63 55.69 -22.88
N ASP A 47 -16.20 56.16 -24.00
CA ASP A 47 -16.94 55.30 -24.93
C ASP A 47 -16.04 54.20 -25.51
N GLU A 48 -14.77 54.52 -25.78
CA GLU A 48 -13.77 53.56 -26.24
C GLU A 48 -13.48 52.48 -25.19
N ALA A 49 -13.48 52.81 -23.89
CA ALA A 49 -13.29 51.83 -22.82
C ALA A 49 -14.43 50.80 -22.79
N ILE A 50 -15.69 51.27 -22.88
CA ILE A 50 -16.86 50.38 -22.89
C ILE A 50 -16.82 49.47 -24.13
N LEU A 51 -16.46 50.02 -25.28
CA LEU A 51 -16.30 49.24 -26.51
C LEU A 51 -15.21 48.18 -26.38
N LYS A 52 -14.04 48.54 -25.84
CA LYS A 52 -12.92 47.63 -25.63
C LYS A 52 -13.29 46.46 -24.70
N LEU A 53 -14.05 46.76 -23.64
CA LEU A 53 -14.51 45.72 -22.72
C LEU A 53 -15.51 44.79 -23.39
N TYR A 54 -16.43 45.35 -24.18
CA TYR A 54 -17.37 44.55 -24.98
C TYR A 54 -16.64 43.66 -25.97
N GLU A 55 -15.60 44.14 -26.65
CA GLU A 55 -14.83 43.32 -27.60
C GLU A 55 -14.17 42.12 -26.92
N ALA A 56 -13.71 42.27 -25.68
CA ALA A 56 -13.09 41.18 -24.92
C ALA A 56 -14.13 40.15 -24.41
N THR A 57 -15.26 40.60 -23.87
CA THR A 57 -16.25 39.73 -23.22
C THR A 57 -17.41 39.32 -24.11
N GLU A 58 -17.54 39.96 -25.27
CA GLU A 58 -18.59 39.83 -26.27
C GLU A 58 -20.01 39.90 -25.68
N GLY A 59 -20.18 40.69 -24.61
CA GLY A 59 -21.46 40.86 -23.94
C GLY A 59 -21.80 39.76 -22.93
N ASN A 60 -20.86 38.86 -22.58
CA ASN A 60 -21.09 37.87 -21.53
C ASN A 60 -21.18 38.59 -20.15
N PRO A 61 -22.32 38.52 -19.42
CA PRO A 61 -22.49 39.25 -18.17
C PRO A 61 -21.50 38.82 -17.07
N PHE A 62 -21.18 37.53 -17.00
CA PHE A 62 -20.27 37.00 -15.98
C PHE A 62 -18.84 37.52 -16.21
N TYR A 63 -18.31 37.38 -17.43
CA TYR A 63 -16.95 37.85 -17.74
C TYR A 63 -16.84 39.37 -17.70
N THR A 64 -17.90 40.08 -18.09
CA THR A 64 -17.97 41.55 -17.99
C THR A 64 -17.84 41.98 -16.53
N LYS A 65 -18.61 41.37 -15.63
CA LYS A 65 -18.49 41.65 -14.18
C LYS A 65 -17.13 41.22 -13.62
N PHE A 66 -16.57 40.11 -14.10
CA PHE A 66 -15.27 39.62 -13.66
C PHE A 66 -14.17 40.64 -13.97
N VAL A 67 -14.09 41.09 -15.22
CA VAL A 67 -13.11 42.10 -15.66
C VAL A 67 -13.39 43.44 -14.97
N ALA A 68 -14.65 43.86 -14.85
CA ALA A 68 -15.01 45.10 -14.17
C ALA A 68 -14.60 45.09 -12.68
N LYS A 69 -14.67 43.94 -11.99
CA LYS A 69 -14.19 43.79 -10.61
C LYS A 69 -12.68 43.97 -10.51
N VAL A 70 -11.92 43.37 -11.43
CA VAL A 70 -10.45 43.52 -11.50
C VAL A 70 -10.08 44.97 -11.79
N LEU A 71 -10.75 45.58 -12.76
CA LEU A 71 -10.61 46.99 -13.13
C LEU A 71 -10.88 47.91 -11.94
N TYR A 72 -12.02 47.77 -11.27
CA TYR A 72 -12.39 48.62 -10.13
C TYR A 72 -11.31 48.62 -9.05
N LYS A 73 -10.79 47.43 -8.70
CA LYS A 73 -9.71 47.31 -7.73
C LYS A 73 -8.46 48.07 -8.19
N LYS A 74 -8.07 47.92 -9.46
CA LYS A 74 -6.94 48.66 -10.05
C LYS A 74 -7.13 50.17 -9.98
N MET A 75 -8.31 50.65 -10.33
CA MET A 75 -8.61 52.09 -10.33
C MET A 75 -8.53 52.68 -8.92
N CYS A 76 -9.04 51.96 -7.91
CA CYS A 76 -8.89 52.32 -6.51
C CYS A 76 -7.42 52.38 -6.07
N ASP A 77 -6.62 51.36 -6.43
CA ASP A 77 -5.19 51.30 -6.08
C ASP A 77 -4.39 52.43 -6.72
N ARG A 78 -4.70 52.77 -7.98
CA ARG A 78 -4.09 53.86 -8.74
C ARG A 78 -4.64 55.25 -8.37
N ARG A 79 -5.73 55.32 -7.59
CA ARG A 79 -6.49 56.53 -7.26
C ARG A 79 -6.90 57.33 -8.51
N CYS A 80 -7.30 56.62 -9.55
CA CYS A 80 -7.79 57.21 -10.79
C CYS A 80 -9.31 57.03 -10.91
N SER A 81 -10.02 58.05 -11.37
CA SER A 81 -11.47 58.01 -11.59
C SER A 81 -11.87 57.92 -13.06
N PHE A 82 -10.93 58.11 -14.00
CA PHE A 82 -11.21 58.05 -15.43
C PHE A 82 -10.70 56.73 -16.04
N ILE A 83 -11.57 56.02 -16.74
CA ILE A 83 -11.29 54.72 -17.35
C ILE A 83 -11.20 54.89 -18.87
N SER A 84 -9.99 54.73 -19.41
CA SER A 84 -9.73 54.67 -20.85
C SER A 84 -9.63 53.23 -21.36
N ALA A 85 -9.48 53.07 -22.68
CA ALA A 85 -9.26 51.77 -23.30
C ALA A 85 -7.99 51.07 -22.76
N ASP A 86 -6.98 51.83 -22.32
CA ASP A 86 -5.72 51.28 -21.81
C ASP A 86 -5.93 50.61 -20.43
N GLU A 87 -6.68 51.24 -19.52
CA GLU A 87 -7.03 50.63 -18.24
C GLU A 87 -7.86 49.35 -18.41
N ILE A 88 -8.71 49.30 -19.44
CA ILE A 88 -9.49 48.10 -19.78
C ILE A 88 -8.57 46.98 -20.28
N GLU A 89 -7.67 47.26 -21.22
CA GLU A 89 -6.72 46.26 -21.73
C GLU A 89 -5.85 45.70 -20.60
N ASP A 90 -5.39 46.58 -19.71
CA ASP A 90 -4.70 46.21 -18.47
C ASP A 90 -5.53 45.31 -17.56
N ALA A 91 -6.82 45.59 -17.40
CA ALA A 91 -7.71 44.78 -16.56
C ALA A 91 -8.04 43.43 -17.22
N VAL A 92 -8.19 43.38 -18.54
CA VAL A 92 -8.41 42.15 -19.31
C VAL A 92 -7.21 41.22 -19.18
N ARG A 93 -5.99 41.73 -19.36
CA ARG A 93 -4.75 40.96 -19.19
C ARG A 93 -4.63 40.37 -17.78
N ASP A 94 -4.87 41.16 -16.75
CA ASP A 94 -4.84 40.66 -15.36
C ASP A 94 -5.97 39.66 -15.08
N SER A 95 -7.14 39.86 -15.69
CA SER A 95 -8.25 38.91 -15.59
C SER A 95 -7.87 37.56 -16.17
N VAL A 96 -7.24 37.53 -17.34
CA VAL A 96 -6.71 36.29 -17.95
C VAL A 96 -5.72 35.58 -17.02
N GLN A 97 -4.83 36.31 -16.37
CA GLN A 97 -3.84 35.70 -15.47
C GLN A 97 -4.47 35.17 -14.17
N THR A 98 -5.51 35.84 -13.66
CA THR A 98 -6.19 35.48 -12.40
C THR A 98 -7.26 34.40 -12.58
N MET A 99 -7.84 34.24 -13.76
CA MET A 99 -8.86 33.22 -14.02
C MET A 99 -8.31 31.79 -13.90
N GLU A 100 -9.11 30.93 -13.27
CA GLU A 100 -8.84 29.50 -13.11
C GLU A 100 -9.83 28.65 -13.91
N ALA A 101 -9.54 27.35 -14.06
CA ALA A 101 -10.38 26.43 -14.82
C ALA A 101 -11.84 26.43 -14.37
N ILE A 102 -12.11 26.59 -13.06
CA ILE A 102 -13.46 26.65 -12.50
C ILE A 102 -14.29 27.84 -13.03
N ASN A 103 -13.65 28.92 -13.51
CA ASN A 103 -14.35 30.07 -14.09
C ASN A 103 -14.77 29.84 -15.55
N LEU A 104 -14.30 28.77 -16.17
CA LEU A 104 -14.38 28.51 -17.61
C LEU A 104 -14.89 27.10 -17.92
N ASN A 105 -15.02 26.22 -16.91
CA ASN A 105 -15.34 24.81 -17.10
C ASN A 105 -16.63 24.55 -17.87
N HIS A 106 -17.65 25.38 -17.69
CA HIS A 106 -18.90 25.29 -18.43
C HIS A 106 -18.70 25.26 -19.97
N PHE A 107 -17.61 25.80 -20.52
CA PHE A 107 -17.33 25.68 -21.94
C PHE A 107 -17.17 24.21 -22.37
N TRP A 108 -16.49 23.37 -21.58
CA TRP A 108 -16.28 21.96 -21.91
C TRP A 108 -17.21 21.00 -21.15
N SER A 109 -17.67 21.34 -19.94
CA SER A 109 -18.49 20.46 -19.08
C SER A 109 -20.01 20.54 -19.35
N ASP A 110 -20.54 21.69 -19.80
CA ASP A 110 -22.00 21.85 -19.97
C ASP A 110 -22.53 21.29 -21.30
N GLY A 111 -23.83 21.04 -21.37
CA GLY A 111 -24.51 20.63 -22.59
C GLY A 111 -24.21 19.19 -23.03
N ILE A 112 -23.68 18.34 -22.15
CA ILE A 112 -23.54 16.90 -22.37
C ILE A 112 -24.86 16.23 -21.96
N ARG A 113 -25.58 15.66 -22.92
CA ARG A 113 -26.90 15.02 -22.72
C ARG A 113 -26.77 13.50 -22.65
N VAL A 114 -26.01 13.02 -21.67
CA VAL A 114 -25.77 11.59 -21.42
C VAL A 114 -26.00 11.31 -19.94
N GLU A 115 -26.78 10.29 -19.63
CA GLU A 115 -27.08 9.89 -18.24
C GLU A 115 -25.96 9.04 -17.62
N ASP A 116 -25.20 8.32 -18.46
CA ASP A 116 -24.06 7.52 -18.06
C ASP A 116 -22.86 8.40 -17.63
N PRO A 117 -22.40 8.31 -16.36
CA PRO A 117 -21.30 9.12 -15.85
C PRO A 117 -19.99 8.90 -16.59
N GLU A 118 -19.63 7.65 -16.91
CA GLU A 118 -18.35 7.34 -17.58
C GLU A 118 -18.29 7.93 -18.98
N ARG A 119 -19.38 7.79 -19.75
CA ARG A 119 -19.49 8.39 -21.07
C ARG A 119 -19.54 9.92 -21.03
N ARG A 120 -20.10 10.51 -19.96
CA ARG A 120 -20.05 11.97 -19.76
C ARG A 120 -18.62 12.46 -19.57
N ASP A 121 -17.85 11.79 -18.71
CA ASP A 121 -16.46 12.15 -18.40
C ASP A 121 -15.55 11.98 -19.63
N LEU A 122 -15.80 10.96 -20.45
CA LEU A 122 -15.12 10.77 -21.73
C LEU A 122 -15.36 11.95 -22.68
N ILE A 123 -16.61 12.38 -22.85
CA ILE A 123 -16.96 13.52 -23.72
C ILE A 123 -16.31 14.81 -23.22
N GLU A 124 -16.30 15.04 -21.91
CA GLU A 124 -15.65 16.20 -21.30
C GLU A 124 -14.14 16.20 -21.55
N THR A 125 -13.50 15.04 -21.41
CA THR A 125 -12.07 14.83 -21.69
C THR A 125 -11.74 15.13 -23.16
N GLU A 126 -12.52 14.59 -24.10
CA GLU A 126 -12.31 14.85 -25.52
C GLU A 126 -12.52 16.33 -25.88
N ARG A 127 -13.48 17.01 -25.26
CA ARG A 127 -13.66 18.47 -25.42
C ARG A 127 -12.46 19.26 -24.91
N ARG A 128 -11.90 18.91 -23.74
CA ARG A 128 -10.68 19.52 -23.20
C ARG A 128 -9.48 19.28 -24.14
N ARG A 129 -9.33 18.07 -24.70
CA ARG A 129 -8.30 17.75 -25.71
C ARG A 129 -8.46 18.57 -26.99
N PHE A 130 -9.69 18.73 -27.46
CA PHE A 130 -10.01 19.58 -28.62
C PHE A 130 -9.57 21.03 -28.38
N LEU A 131 -9.89 21.61 -27.22
CA LEU A 131 -9.50 22.97 -26.87
C LEU A 131 -7.98 23.15 -26.80
N ILE A 132 -7.26 22.18 -26.25
CA ILE A 132 -5.78 22.18 -26.27
C ILE A 132 -5.27 22.17 -27.70
N SER A 133 -5.78 21.26 -28.55
CA SER A 133 -5.36 21.18 -29.95
C SER A 133 -5.64 22.47 -30.73
N PHE A 134 -6.78 23.12 -30.46
CA PHE A 134 -7.13 24.40 -31.04
C PHE A 134 -6.11 25.47 -30.63
N ALA A 135 -5.81 25.58 -29.34
CA ALA A 135 -4.89 26.59 -28.82
C ALA A 135 -3.44 26.37 -29.29
N ASP A 136 -2.98 25.12 -29.38
CA ASP A 136 -1.66 24.79 -29.93
C ASP A 136 -1.56 25.25 -31.40
N LYS A 137 -2.55 24.90 -32.23
CA LYS A 137 -2.58 25.31 -33.65
C LYS A 137 -2.68 26.82 -33.81
N LEU A 138 -3.44 27.50 -32.96
CA LEU A 138 -3.55 28.95 -32.98
C LEU A 138 -2.22 29.62 -32.63
N ARG A 139 -1.45 29.08 -31.67
CA ARG A 139 -0.09 29.55 -31.35
C ARG A 139 0.89 29.30 -32.49
N GLU A 140 0.78 28.17 -33.18
CA GLU A 140 1.69 27.76 -34.25
C GLU A 140 1.46 28.52 -35.57
N HIS A 141 0.19 28.72 -35.94
CA HIS A 141 -0.20 29.21 -37.27
C HIS A 141 -0.82 30.60 -37.27
N GLY A 142 -1.19 31.16 -36.10
CA GLY A 142 -1.85 32.46 -35.96
C GLY A 142 -3.34 32.47 -36.33
N THR A 143 -3.79 31.52 -37.14
CA THR A 143 -5.21 31.25 -37.44
C THR A 143 -5.47 29.74 -37.42
N VAL A 144 -6.73 29.34 -37.21
CA VAL A 144 -7.12 27.92 -37.18
C VAL A 144 -8.28 27.68 -38.12
N ASP A 145 -8.06 26.94 -39.20
CA ASP A 145 -9.15 26.55 -40.11
C ASP A 145 -9.74 25.20 -39.68
N LYS A 146 -11.00 24.96 -40.04
CA LYS A 146 -11.68 23.66 -39.79
C LYS A 146 -10.82 22.47 -40.19
N LYS A 147 -10.19 22.51 -41.38
CA LYS A 147 -9.34 21.43 -41.90
C LYS A 147 -8.14 21.13 -40.99
N MET A 148 -7.57 22.15 -40.34
CA MET A 148 -6.44 21.97 -39.43
C MET A 148 -6.86 21.18 -38.19
N MET A 149 -8.12 21.29 -37.75
CA MET A 149 -8.63 20.54 -36.60
C MET A 149 -8.81 19.04 -36.88
N PHE A 150 -8.90 18.63 -38.14
CA PHE A 150 -9.25 17.26 -38.56
C PHE A 150 -8.07 16.39 -39.03
N GLY A 151 -6.82 16.74 -38.68
CA GLY A 151 -5.61 16.12 -39.21
C GLY A 151 -5.17 14.76 -38.62
N GLY A 152 -6.03 13.99 -37.96
CA GLY A 152 -5.64 12.76 -37.24
C GLY A 152 -6.69 11.62 -37.25
N ALA A 153 -6.33 10.47 -36.66
CA ALA A 153 -6.98 9.15 -36.80
C ALA A 153 -8.43 9.01 -36.30
N ASP A 154 -9.06 10.06 -35.75
CA ASP A 154 -10.43 10.00 -35.21
C ASP A 154 -11.31 11.18 -35.70
N PHE A 155 -11.50 11.21 -37.02
CA PHE A 155 -12.25 12.26 -37.72
C PHE A 155 -13.72 12.38 -37.27
N GLY A 156 -14.34 11.28 -36.85
CA GLY A 156 -15.75 11.25 -36.44
C GLY A 156 -16.00 11.98 -35.13
N VAL A 157 -15.24 11.63 -34.09
CA VAL A 157 -15.37 12.21 -32.73
C VAL A 157 -15.03 13.71 -32.74
N GLN A 158 -13.97 14.10 -33.44
CA GLN A 158 -13.58 15.50 -33.56
C GLN A 158 -14.64 16.36 -34.25
N LYS A 159 -15.38 15.79 -35.21
CA LYS A 159 -16.46 16.49 -35.91
C LYS A 159 -17.65 16.71 -35.00
N GLU A 160 -18.08 15.70 -34.25
CA GLU A 160 -19.19 15.84 -33.29
C GLU A 160 -18.88 16.89 -32.21
N ILE A 161 -17.62 16.93 -31.75
CA ILE A 161 -17.17 17.92 -30.77
C ILE A 161 -17.17 19.33 -31.37
N LEU A 162 -16.64 19.50 -32.58
CA LEU A 162 -16.68 20.79 -33.27
C LEU A 162 -18.12 21.27 -33.45
N ASP A 163 -19.01 20.41 -33.96
CA ASP A 163 -20.42 20.73 -34.18
C ASP A 163 -21.11 21.09 -32.85
N SER A 164 -20.71 20.45 -31.75
CA SER A 164 -21.17 20.78 -30.40
C SER A 164 -20.71 22.17 -29.94
N PHE A 165 -19.46 22.56 -30.19
CA PHE A 165 -18.98 23.90 -29.83
C PHE A 165 -19.59 25.01 -30.70
N VAL A 166 -19.78 24.75 -31.99
CA VAL A 166 -20.40 25.69 -32.93
C VAL A 166 -21.88 25.89 -32.61
N SER A 167 -22.64 24.81 -32.39
CA SER A 167 -24.07 24.91 -32.02
C SER A 167 -24.29 25.63 -30.68
N ARG A 168 -23.32 25.59 -29.76
CA ARG A 168 -23.33 26.32 -28.49
C ARG A 168 -22.77 27.75 -28.58
N ASN A 169 -22.39 28.20 -29.77
CA ASN A 169 -21.80 29.52 -30.02
C ASN A 169 -20.52 29.79 -29.22
N ILE A 170 -19.77 28.73 -28.91
CA ILE A 170 -18.45 28.79 -28.24
C ILE A 170 -17.35 28.91 -29.30
N LEU A 171 -17.53 28.24 -30.44
CA LEU A 171 -16.71 28.44 -31.64
C LEU A 171 -17.54 29.13 -32.71
N VAL A 172 -16.96 30.15 -33.32
CA VAL A 172 -17.54 30.90 -34.44
C VAL A 172 -16.61 30.84 -35.64
N GLU A 173 -17.19 30.90 -36.84
CA GLU A 173 -16.44 30.93 -38.10
C GLU A 173 -16.43 32.35 -38.65
N GLU A 174 -15.23 32.92 -38.78
CA GLU A 174 -14.99 34.28 -39.27
C GLU A 174 -13.95 34.20 -40.40
N GLU A 175 -14.31 34.69 -41.59
CA GLU A 175 -13.41 34.75 -42.78
C GLU A 175 -12.75 33.41 -43.17
N GLY A 176 -13.41 32.28 -42.88
CA GLY A 176 -12.89 30.93 -43.17
C GLY A 176 -12.05 30.31 -42.05
N SER A 177 -11.80 31.07 -40.98
CA SER A 177 -11.10 30.63 -39.77
C SER A 177 -12.06 30.42 -38.60
N LEU A 178 -11.66 29.59 -37.64
CA LEU A 178 -12.36 29.33 -36.39
C LEU A 178 -11.81 30.21 -35.27
N ARG A 179 -12.70 30.79 -34.46
CA ARG A 179 -12.38 31.60 -33.29
C ARG A 179 -13.23 31.18 -32.09
N ILE A 180 -12.65 31.25 -30.88
CA ILE A 180 -13.39 31.03 -29.63
C ILE A 180 -14.09 32.33 -29.19
N LYS A 181 -15.34 32.17 -28.75
CA LYS A 181 -16.19 33.20 -28.15
C LYS A 181 -16.46 32.88 -26.68
N PRO A 182 -16.23 33.81 -25.74
CA PRO A 182 -15.72 35.17 -25.94
C PRO A 182 -14.20 35.23 -26.19
N LYS A 183 -13.70 36.31 -26.79
CA LYS A 183 -12.24 36.55 -26.98
C LYS A 183 -11.43 36.44 -25.70
N LEU A 184 -12.01 36.79 -24.55
CA LEU A 184 -11.39 36.60 -23.24
C LEU A 184 -11.05 35.13 -22.95
N PHE A 185 -11.95 34.20 -23.30
CA PHE A 185 -11.71 32.77 -23.11
C PHE A 185 -10.64 32.26 -24.07
N GLU A 186 -10.66 32.70 -25.34
CA GLU A 186 -9.60 32.37 -26.30
C GLU A 186 -8.22 32.79 -25.77
N ARG A 187 -8.12 34.05 -25.32
CA ARG A 187 -6.88 34.59 -24.76
C ARG A 187 -6.43 33.82 -23.52
N TRP A 188 -7.34 33.48 -22.61
CA TRP A 188 -7.01 32.62 -21.47
C TRP A 188 -6.50 31.24 -21.90
N LEU A 189 -7.17 30.61 -22.86
CA LEU A 189 -6.83 29.27 -23.32
C LEU A 189 -5.42 29.25 -23.92
N VAL A 190 -5.12 30.25 -24.75
CA VAL A 190 -3.82 30.44 -25.40
C VAL A 190 -2.73 30.91 -24.44
N GLU A 191 -3.00 31.69 -23.40
CA GLU A 191 -1.93 32.16 -22.49
C GLU A 191 -1.66 31.19 -21.33
N LYS A 192 -2.70 30.58 -20.76
CA LYS A 192 -2.63 29.79 -19.50
C LYS A 192 -3.32 28.44 -19.60
N GLY A 193 -4.47 28.38 -20.28
CA GLY A 193 -5.39 27.24 -20.25
C GLY A 193 -4.78 25.93 -20.71
N VAL A 194 -3.92 25.92 -21.74
CA VAL A 194 -3.24 24.70 -22.20
C VAL A 194 -2.46 24.02 -21.07
N HIS A 195 -1.71 24.77 -20.27
CA HIS A 195 -0.93 24.20 -19.16
C HIS A 195 -1.84 23.69 -18.04
N THR A 196 -2.87 24.47 -17.68
CA THR A 196 -3.85 24.08 -16.66
C THR A 196 -4.62 22.81 -17.04
N LEU A 197 -5.08 22.71 -18.29
CA LEU A 197 -5.81 21.54 -18.77
C LEU A 197 -4.92 20.30 -18.90
N ARG A 198 -3.66 20.44 -19.32
CA ARG A 198 -2.70 19.32 -19.38
C ARG A 198 -2.33 18.77 -18.00
N ALA A 199 -2.16 19.63 -17.00
CA ALA A 199 -1.85 19.19 -15.63
C ALA A 199 -2.97 18.31 -15.06
N ALA A 200 -4.24 18.67 -15.28
CA ALA A 200 -5.38 17.89 -14.83
C ALA A 200 -5.41 16.45 -15.40
N PHE A 201 -4.99 16.26 -16.66
CA PHE A 201 -4.91 14.92 -17.26
C PHE A 201 -3.83 14.04 -16.62
N ALA A 202 -2.68 14.61 -16.28
CA ALA A 202 -1.61 13.84 -15.63
C ALA A 202 -2.04 13.28 -14.27
N ASP A 203 -2.83 14.06 -13.52
CA ASP A 203 -3.39 13.62 -12.23
C ASP A 203 -4.47 12.55 -12.41
N GLU A 204 -5.37 12.71 -13.39
CA GLU A 204 -6.41 11.71 -13.73
C GLU A 204 -5.80 10.38 -14.20
N GLU A 205 -4.80 10.42 -15.09
CA GLU A 205 -4.10 9.23 -15.58
C GLU A 205 -3.31 8.53 -14.47
N ALA A 206 -2.64 9.29 -13.59
CA ALA A 206 -1.93 8.73 -12.44
C ALA A 206 -2.89 8.05 -11.45
N LEU A 207 -4.05 8.65 -11.19
CA LEU A 207 -5.09 8.07 -10.34
C LEU A 207 -5.65 6.78 -10.96
N SER A 208 -6.01 6.80 -12.24
CA SER A 208 -6.52 5.62 -12.94
C SER A 208 -5.49 4.48 -12.99
N ALA A 209 -4.21 4.80 -13.24
CA ALA A 209 -3.13 3.82 -13.19
C ALA A 209 -2.92 3.24 -11.78
N PHE A 210 -3.06 4.05 -10.74
CA PHE A 210 -3.01 3.61 -9.35
C PHE A 210 -4.18 2.67 -9.02
N GLU A 211 -5.41 3.04 -9.37
CA GLU A 211 -6.61 2.23 -9.15
C GLU A 211 -6.58 0.91 -9.94
N ALA A 212 -6.13 0.94 -11.19
CA ALA A 212 -5.95 -0.26 -12.00
C ALA A 212 -4.91 -1.21 -11.38
N ARG A 213 -3.81 -0.66 -10.83
CA ARG A 213 -2.79 -1.44 -10.13
C ARG A 213 -3.31 -2.04 -8.83
N GLU A 214 -4.08 -1.27 -8.05
CA GLU A 214 -4.73 -1.73 -6.83
C GLU A 214 -5.77 -2.82 -7.12
N SER A 215 -6.55 -2.68 -8.20
CA SER A 215 -7.55 -3.67 -8.62
C SER A 215 -6.90 -4.97 -9.11
N ALA A 216 -5.81 -4.88 -9.88
CA ALA A 216 -5.04 -6.04 -10.32
C ALA A 216 -4.38 -6.80 -9.17
N ALA A 217 -4.06 -6.12 -8.06
CA ALA A 217 -3.46 -6.70 -6.86
C ALA A 217 -4.51 -7.30 -5.89
N TYR A 218 -5.62 -7.83 -6.40
CA TYR A 218 -6.64 -8.49 -5.58
C TYR A 218 -6.27 -9.96 -5.29
N ILE A 219 -6.34 -10.36 -4.02
CA ILE A 219 -6.13 -11.76 -3.60
C ILE A 219 -7.49 -12.49 -3.57
N PRO A 220 -7.70 -13.52 -4.41
CA PRO A 220 -8.95 -14.26 -4.43
C PRO A 220 -9.22 -15.00 -3.11
N ASP A 221 -10.49 -15.07 -2.73
CA ASP A 221 -10.94 -15.78 -1.52
C ASP A 221 -10.52 -17.27 -1.50
N SER A 222 -10.48 -17.92 -2.66
CA SER A 222 -10.01 -19.30 -2.81
C SER A 222 -8.55 -19.46 -2.38
N SER A 223 -7.70 -18.46 -2.62
CA SER A 223 -6.29 -18.49 -2.22
C SER A 223 -6.16 -18.39 -0.69
N LEU A 224 -7.01 -17.57 -0.06
CA LEU A 224 -7.04 -17.46 1.42
C LEU A 224 -7.48 -18.78 2.08
N ILE A 225 -8.47 -19.47 1.50
CA ILE A 225 -8.95 -20.77 2.01
C ILE A 225 -7.87 -21.84 1.86
N SER A 226 -7.26 -21.94 0.68
CA SER A 226 -6.18 -22.91 0.41
C SER A 226 -5.00 -22.72 1.37
N LEU A 227 -4.63 -21.48 1.65
CA LEU A 227 -3.56 -21.18 2.59
C LEU A 227 -3.93 -21.57 4.02
N ALA A 228 -5.14 -21.22 4.47
CA ALA A 228 -5.62 -21.57 5.81
C ALA A 228 -5.64 -23.09 6.05
N ASP A 229 -5.98 -23.88 5.03
CA ASP A 229 -6.02 -25.34 5.11
C ASP A 229 -4.63 -26.00 5.14
N SER A 230 -3.57 -25.26 4.77
CA SER A 230 -2.19 -25.76 4.84
C SER A 230 -1.62 -25.80 6.26
N TRP A 231 -2.25 -25.12 7.23
CA TRP A 231 -1.78 -25.05 8.61
C TRP A 231 -2.64 -25.88 9.56
N GLU A 232 -1.97 -26.56 10.50
CA GLU A 232 -2.65 -27.20 11.63
C GLU A 232 -3.13 -26.15 12.66
N LEU A 233 -3.73 -26.63 13.76
CA LEU A 233 -4.16 -25.76 14.86
C LEU A 233 -2.96 -25.04 15.49
N TYR A 234 -2.97 -23.71 15.45
CA TYR A 234 -2.04 -22.87 16.20
C TYR A 234 -2.60 -22.61 17.59
N ARG A 235 -1.91 -23.11 18.62
CA ARG A 235 -2.31 -22.98 20.03
C ARG A 235 -3.75 -23.45 20.30
N GLY A 236 -4.13 -24.54 19.64
CA GLY A 236 -5.47 -25.13 19.73
C GLY A 236 -6.57 -24.35 19.00
N ARG A 237 -6.23 -23.34 18.20
CA ARG A 237 -7.18 -22.56 17.39
C ARG A 237 -6.87 -22.72 15.91
N ARG A 238 -7.92 -22.75 15.09
CA ARG A 238 -7.78 -22.72 13.62
C ARG A 238 -7.55 -21.27 13.19
N VAL A 239 -6.55 -21.06 12.33
CA VAL A 239 -6.33 -19.79 11.64
C VAL A 239 -7.03 -19.91 10.28
N GLY A 240 -8.21 -19.30 10.15
CA GLY A 240 -9.05 -19.38 8.95
C GLY A 240 -8.80 -18.26 7.95
N SER A 241 -9.51 -18.30 6.83
CA SER A 241 -9.48 -17.25 5.80
C SER A 241 -9.93 -15.88 6.36
N SER A 242 -10.81 -15.87 7.36
CA SER A 242 -11.22 -14.66 8.09
C SER A 242 -10.05 -14.00 8.83
N GLU A 243 -9.24 -14.78 9.54
CA GLU A 243 -8.07 -14.29 10.28
C GLU A 243 -6.98 -13.80 9.33
N ILE A 244 -6.74 -14.53 8.23
CA ILE A 244 -5.80 -14.11 7.18
C ILE A 244 -6.27 -12.78 6.56
N ARG A 245 -7.55 -12.66 6.19
CA ARG A 245 -8.10 -11.42 5.62
C ARG A 245 -7.98 -10.25 6.59
N ALA A 246 -8.32 -10.47 7.86
CA ALA A 246 -8.20 -9.44 8.89
C ALA A 246 -6.74 -9.01 9.09
N TRP A 247 -5.80 -9.95 9.02
CA TRP A 247 -4.38 -9.64 9.11
C TRP A 247 -3.89 -8.84 7.89
N LEU A 248 -4.28 -9.23 6.67
CA LEU A 248 -3.95 -8.52 5.43
C LEU A 248 -4.55 -7.11 5.37
N ALA A 249 -5.74 -6.91 5.95
CA ALA A 249 -6.38 -5.59 5.99
C ALA A 249 -5.59 -4.53 6.78
N GLN A 250 -4.57 -4.93 7.55
CA GLN A 250 -3.68 -4.01 8.28
C GLN A 250 -2.59 -3.38 7.41
N PHE A 251 -2.44 -3.82 6.15
CA PHE A 251 -1.54 -3.23 5.16
C PHE A 251 -2.27 -2.16 4.32
N GLU A 252 -1.54 -1.10 3.95
CA GLU A 252 -2.13 0.13 3.39
C GLU A 252 -2.66 -0.06 1.97
N SER A 253 -1.97 -0.84 1.15
CA SER A 253 -2.29 -1.04 -0.28
C SER A 253 -2.50 -2.51 -0.63
N ASN A 254 -3.25 -2.78 -1.70
CA ASN A 254 -3.39 -4.13 -2.25
C ASN A 254 -2.05 -4.70 -2.71
N ALA A 255 -1.15 -3.86 -3.22
CA ALA A 255 0.22 -4.28 -3.53
C ALA A 255 0.98 -4.80 -2.30
N GLU A 256 0.92 -4.09 -1.16
CA GLU A 256 1.50 -4.57 0.10
C GLU A 256 0.82 -5.86 0.58
N ARG A 257 -0.50 -5.98 0.41
CA ARG A 257 -1.26 -7.20 0.76
C ARG A 257 -0.79 -8.41 -0.04
N CYS A 258 -0.55 -8.28 -1.34
CA CYS A 258 -0.01 -9.37 -2.17
C CYS A 258 1.38 -9.83 -1.67
N LEU A 259 2.27 -8.88 -1.38
CA LEU A 259 3.59 -9.19 -0.85
C LEU A 259 3.50 -9.87 0.53
N ALA A 260 2.62 -9.37 1.40
CA ALA A 260 2.37 -9.94 2.73
C ALA A 260 1.73 -11.34 2.64
N PHE A 261 0.84 -11.57 1.69
CA PHE A 261 0.26 -12.88 1.42
C PHE A 261 1.32 -13.88 0.97
N LYS A 262 2.23 -13.48 0.07
CA LYS A 262 3.37 -14.31 -0.36
C LYS A 262 4.29 -14.69 0.81
N ILE A 263 4.47 -13.80 1.79
CA ILE A 263 5.14 -14.14 3.06
C ILE A 263 4.41 -15.27 3.77
N LEU A 264 3.09 -15.17 3.92
CA LEU A 264 2.30 -16.21 4.59
C LEU A 264 2.35 -17.55 3.85
N GLU A 265 2.26 -17.56 2.52
CA GLU A 265 2.37 -18.77 1.69
C GLU A 265 3.67 -19.54 1.91
N ASN A 266 4.74 -18.82 2.30
CA ASN A 266 6.06 -19.39 2.53
C ASN A 266 6.36 -19.62 4.02
N ILE A 267 5.34 -19.61 4.89
CA ILE A 267 5.51 -19.99 6.28
C ILE A 267 5.77 -21.51 6.38
N ASN A 268 6.93 -21.84 6.92
CA ASN A 268 7.30 -23.19 7.29
C ASN A 268 6.66 -23.54 8.65
N PHE A 269 5.44 -24.09 8.61
CA PHE A 269 4.67 -24.44 9.80
C PHE A 269 5.04 -25.83 10.35
N TYR A 270 5.48 -25.87 11.60
CA TYR A 270 5.80 -27.09 12.34
C TYR A 270 4.61 -27.55 13.18
N GLY A 271 3.77 -28.37 12.54
CA GLY A 271 2.65 -29.08 13.15
C GLY A 271 3.07 -30.18 14.11
N GLU A 272 2.09 -30.76 14.81
CA GLU A 272 2.34 -31.74 15.87
C GLU A 272 2.98 -33.02 15.34
N ALA A 273 2.48 -33.54 14.22
CA ALA A 273 2.99 -34.77 13.61
C ALA A 273 4.46 -34.60 13.20
N ARG A 274 4.80 -33.48 12.54
CA ARG A 274 6.16 -33.16 12.12
C ARG A 274 7.10 -33.00 13.31
N VAL A 275 6.67 -32.32 14.37
CA VAL A 275 7.48 -32.19 15.59
C VAL A 275 7.74 -33.56 16.23
N ARG A 276 6.72 -34.42 16.39
CA ARG A 276 6.86 -35.77 16.95
C ARG A 276 7.85 -36.62 16.15
N GLU A 277 7.82 -36.52 14.82
CA GLU A 277 8.80 -37.18 13.95
C GLU A 277 10.24 -36.71 14.26
N LYS A 278 10.46 -35.39 14.34
CA LYS A 278 11.79 -34.84 14.65
C LYS A 278 12.29 -35.27 16.03
N LEU A 279 11.41 -35.36 17.02
CA LEU A 279 11.75 -35.83 18.37
C LEU A 279 12.19 -37.31 18.38
N LYS A 280 11.68 -38.15 17.48
CA LYS A 280 12.15 -39.54 17.30
C LYS A 280 13.56 -39.58 16.70
N ILE A 281 13.80 -38.74 15.68
CA ILE A 281 15.11 -38.61 15.04
C ILE A 281 16.18 -38.16 16.04
N ILE A 282 15.85 -37.21 16.92
CA ILE A 282 16.74 -36.81 18.02
C ILE A 282 17.04 -38.00 18.93
N HIS A 283 16.02 -38.78 19.31
CA HIS A 283 16.21 -39.92 20.20
C HIS A 283 17.01 -41.08 19.57
N ASP A 284 17.04 -41.21 18.24
CA ASP A 284 17.89 -42.18 17.55
C ASP A 284 19.38 -41.99 17.87
N VAL A 285 19.82 -40.75 18.12
CA VAL A 285 21.21 -40.45 18.54
C VAL A 285 21.50 -41.10 19.89
N VAL A 286 20.61 -40.89 20.86
CA VAL A 286 20.72 -41.49 22.20
C VAL A 286 20.72 -43.02 22.13
N ARG A 287 19.89 -43.61 21.27
CA ARG A 287 19.80 -45.07 21.10
C ARG A 287 21.06 -45.70 20.51
N ARG A 288 21.81 -44.99 19.68
CA ARG A 288 23.06 -45.49 19.07
C ARG A 288 24.21 -45.53 20.06
N GLU A 289 24.25 -44.55 20.97
CA GLU A 289 25.38 -44.32 21.87
C GLU A 289 25.19 -44.95 23.26
N VAL A 290 23.94 -45.14 23.71
CA VAL A 290 23.66 -45.69 25.06
C VAL A 290 23.26 -47.17 24.98
N VAL A 291 24.15 -48.05 25.45
CA VAL A 291 23.90 -49.51 25.50
C VAL A 291 22.74 -49.85 26.45
N TYR A 292 21.74 -50.49 25.87
CA TYR A 292 20.49 -50.90 26.50
C TYR A 292 20.71 -51.95 27.59
N SER A 293 20.31 -51.65 28.82
CA SER A 293 20.16 -52.66 29.87
C SER A 293 18.67 -52.81 30.24
N VAL A 294 17.94 -53.47 29.33
CA VAL A 294 16.64 -54.12 29.54
C VAL A 294 16.58 -55.04 30.75
N LYS A 295 16.30 -54.60 31.98
CA LYS A 295 15.81 -55.57 32.98
C LYS A 295 14.44 -56.08 32.53
N SER A 296 14.36 -57.38 32.20
CA SER A 296 13.13 -58.06 31.75
C SER A 296 11.91 -57.63 32.57
N GLY A 297 10.98 -56.91 31.95
CA GLY A 297 9.71 -56.48 32.55
C GLY A 297 9.50 -54.97 32.71
N GLU A 298 10.54 -54.12 32.57
CA GLU A 298 10.35 -52.66 32.61
C GLU A 298 9.99 -52.08 31.24
N ARG A 299 8.83 -51.40 31.16
CA ARG A 299 8.32 -50.75 29.92
C ARG A 299 8.90 -49.35 29.66
N SER A 300 9.76 -48.81 30.52
CA SER A 300 10.12 -47.38 30.47
C SER A 300 11.55 -47.10 30.97
N ARG A 301 12.27 -46.19 30.30
CA ARG A 301 13.68 -45.83 30.55
C ARG A 301 13.84 -44.98 31.82
N ARG A 302 14.73 -45.38 32.75
CA ARG A 302 15.13 -44.60 33.95
C ARG A 302 16.47 -43.87 33.77
N ASP A 303 17.27 -44.28 32.78
CA ASP A 303 18.66 -43.89 32.57
C ASP A 303 18.84 -42.57 31.79
N ILE A 304 17.74 -41.86 31.47
CA ILE A 304 17.77 -40.62 30.69
C ILE A 304 17.11 -39.50 31.48
N ILE A 305 17.86 -38.41 31.66
CA ILE A 305 17.31 -37.13 32.09
C ILE A 305 16.99 -36.31 30.84
N VAL A 306 15.81 -35.70 30.79
CA VAL A 306 15.38 -34.82 29.70
C VAL A 306 15.12 -33.43 30.26
N SER A 307 15.69 -32.40 29.62
CA SER A 307 15.51 -31.01 30.01
C SER A 307 15.45 -30.09 28.81
N ALA A 308 15.07 -28.82 29.02
CA ALA A 308 15.10 -27.78 28.01
C ALA A 308 16.04 -26.67 28.51
N PHE A 309 16.63 -25.91 27.59
CA PHE A 309 17.46 -24.77 27.97
C PHE A 309 16.61 -23.60 28.48
N GLY A 310 17.15 -22.87 29.46
CA GLY A 310 16.53 -21.70 30.06
C GLY A 310 15.44 -22.01 31.10
N PRO A 311 14.75 -20.97 31.60
CA PRO A 311 13.72 -21.11 32.62
C PRO A 311 12.50 -21.89 32.09
N PRO A 312 11.74 -22.57 32.97
CA PRO A 312 10.58 -23.37 32.56
C PRO A 312 9.56 -22.54 31.76
N SER A 313 9.49 -22.78 30.45
CA SER A 313 8.53 -22.14 29.56
C SER A 313 7.39 -23.10 29.19
N LYS A 314 6.23 -22.56 28.79
CA LYS A 314 5.09 -23.38 28.35
C LYS A 314 5.44 -24.24 27.13
N SER A 315 6.21 -23.71 26.18
CA SER A 315 6.65 -24.44 24.98
C SER A 315 7.70 -25.50 25.31
N GLY A 316 8.74 -25.16 26.09
CA GLY A 316 9.76 -26.11 26.53
C GLY A 316 9.15 -27.31 27.26
N SER A 317 8.24 -27.06 28.20
CA SER A 317 7.56 -28.15 28.92
C SER A 317 6.64 -29.00 28.02
N SER A 318 6.10 -28.45 26.91
CA SER A 318 5.30 -29.18 25.93
C SER A 318 6.15 -30.18 25.15
N TYR A 319 7.28 -29.75 24.60
CA TYR A 319 8.18 -30.61 23.83
C TYR A 319 8.85 -31.68 24.67
N LEU A 320 9.20 -31.38 25.93
CA LEU A 320 9.72 -32.39 26.86
C LEU A 320 8.71 -33.52 27.09
N ARG A 321 7.43 -33.18 27.32
CA ARG A 321 6.36 -34.17 27.48
C ARG A 321 6.15 -34.99 26.21
N MET A 322 6.17 -34.35 25.04
CA MET A 322 6.07 -35.06 23.75
C MET A 322 7.24 -36.01 23.56
N TYR A 323 8.47 -35.58 23.83
CA TYR A 323 9.67 -36.39 23.70
C TYR A 323 9.64 -37.62 24.61
N VAL A 324 9.25 -37.45 25.88
CA VAL A 324 9.14 -38.55 26.85
C VAL A 324 8.06 -39.55 26.43
N SER A 325 6.91 -39.05 25.97
CA SER A 325 5.81 -39.90 25.51
C SER A 325 6.16 -40.69 24.24
N GLU A 326 6.77 -40.06 23.25
CA GLU A 326 7.10 -40.69 21.97
C GLU A 326 8.23 -41.72 22.09
N ASN A 327 9.13 -41.53 23.06
CA ASN A 327 10.33 -42.36 23.21
C ASN A 327 10.30 -43.30 24.43
N GLY A 328 9.16 -43.42 25.13
CA GLY A 328 9.00 -44.38 26.23
C GLY A 328 9.87 -44.11 27.45
N ILE A 329 10.12 -42.84 27.77
CA ILE A 329 10.92 -42.42 28.93
C ILE A 329 9.99 -42.29 30.15
N ILE A 330 10.50 -42.52 31.36
CA ILE A 330 9.71 -42.31 32.57
C ILE A 330 9.50 -40.81 32.81
N SER A 331 8.28 -40.42 33.17
CA SER A 331 7.92 -39.02 33.41
C SER A 331 8.78 -38.31 34.45
N ASN A 332 9.29 -39.03 35.45
CA ASN A 332 10.23 -38.52 36.45
C ASN A 332 11.61 -38.13 35.88
N GLY A 333 11.94 -38.57 34.64
CA GLY A 333 13.16 -38.18 33.93
C GLY A 333 13.14 -36.73 33.44
N VAL A 334 11.99 -36.06 33.40
CA VAL A 334 11.93 -34.63 33.06
C VAL A 334 12.39 -33.80 34.25
N LYS A 335 13.48 -33.05 34.09
CA LYS A 335 14.04 -32.16 35.12
C LYS A 335 14.13 -30.73 34.60
N SER A 336 13.96 -29.76 35.49
CA SER A 336 14.32 -28.36 35.16
C SER A 336 15.83 -28.26 35.04
N PHE A 337 16.32 -27.30 34.26
CA PHE A 337 17.76 -27.10 34.03
C PHE A 337 18.55 -26.99 35.35
N ALA A 338 18.03 -26.23 36.32
CA ALA A 338 18.66 -26.04 37.63
C ALA A 338 18.64 -27.28 38.53
N ASP A 339 17.72 -28.23 38.31
CA ASP A 339 17.60 -29.45 39.12
C ASP A 339 18.49 -30.59 38.62
N ILE A 340 19.10 -30.47 37.44
CA ILE A 340 19.92 -31.54 36.85
C ILE A 340 21.08 -31.95 37.77
N PRO A 341 21.89 -31.03 38.34
CA PRO A 341 22.99 -31.43 39.23
C PRO A 341 22.48 -32.26 40.43
N LYS A 342 21.37 -31.82 41.05
CA LYS A 342 20.76 -32.54 42.18
C LYS A 342 20.21 -33.91 41.78
N ALA A 343 19.62 -34.01 40.59
CA ALA A 343 19.12 -35.27 40.06
C ALA A 343 20.26 -36.27 39.79
N LEU A 344 21.37 -35.80 39.22
CA LEU A 344 22.57 -36.61 38.98
C LEU A 344 23.18 -37.12 40.28
N SER A 345 23.25 -36.29 41.33
CA SER A 345 23.75 -36.74 42.64
C SER A 345 22.87 -37.83 43.28
N GLY A 346 21.57 -37.84 42.98
CA GLY A 346 20.61 -38.80 43.54
C GLY A 346 20.42 -40.09 42.73
N ASP A 347 20.89 -40.14 41.48
CA ASP A 347 20.70 -41.28 40.57
C ASP A 347 21.97 -41.61 39.79
N GLU A 348 22.68 -42.64 40.24
CA GLU A 348 23.90 -43.16 39.59
C GLU A 348 23.62 -43.96 38.31
N GLN A 349 22.36 -44.25 37.97
CA GLN A 349 22.01 -45.02 36.76
C GLN A 349 21.81 -44.15 35.52
N THR A 350 21.95 -42.82 35.65
CA THR A 350 21.83 -41.90 34.52
C THR A 350 22.98 -42.12 33.53
N LYS A 351 22.64 -42.40 32.27
CA LYS A 351 23.59 -42.60 31.16
C LYS A 351 23.56 -41.47 30.13
N ALA A 352 22.47 -40.71 30.07
CA ALA A 352 22.37 -39.58 29.16
C ALA A 352 21.55 -38.42 29.73
N VAL A 353 21.96 -37.20 29.37
CA VAL A 353 21.19 -35.96 29.56
C VAL A 353 20.83 -35.43 28.18
N VAL A 354 19.53 -35.27 27.92
CA VAL A 354 19.01 -34.82 26.63
C VAL A 354 18.38 -33.44 26.79
N PHE A 355 18.92 -32.45 26.10
CA PHE A 355 18.34 -31.13 25.96
C PHE A 355 17.48 -31.06 24.70
N ILE A 356 16.24 -30.59 24.81
CA ILE A 356 15.34 -30.39 23.67
C ILE A 356 15.03 -28.90 23.51
N ASP A 357 15.25 -28.39 22.31
CA ASP A 357 14.91 -27.00 21.95
C ASP A 357 14.21 -26.92 20.58
N ASP A 358 13.48 -25.83 20.34
CA ASP A 358 12.72 -25.64 19.09
C ASP A 358 13.60 -25.10 17.96
N ILE A 359 14.40 -24.06 18.22
CA ILE A 359 15.21 -23.40 17.19
C ILE A 359 16.60 -22.97 17.67
N ILE A 360 17.61 -23.20 16.83
CA ILE A 360 18.90 -22.51 16.92
C ILE A 360 18.88 -21.30 15.98
N GLY A 361 18.81 -20.09 16.56
CA GLY A 361 18.99 -18.82 15.85
C GLY A 361 20.47 -18.48 15.69
N SER A 362 21.00 -17.61 16.57
CA SER A 362 22.42 -17.22 16.58
C SER A 362 23.35 -18.20 17.32
N GLY A 363 22.80 -19.22 17.98
CA GLY A 363 23.53 -20.20 18.80
C GLY A 363 24.01 -19.69 20.16
N THR A 364 24.01 -18.37 20.40
CA THR A 364 24.64 -17.77 21.60
C THR A 364 24.00 -18.25 22.90
N THR A 365 22.67 -18.20 23.01
CA THR A 365 21.95 -18.66 24.22
C THR A 365 22.23 -20.12 24.55
N MET A 366 22.32 -20.98 23.54
CA MET A 366 22.61 -22.40 23.74
C MET A 366 24.04 -22.63 24.23
N ILE A 367 25.01 -21.90 23.68
CA ILE A 367 26.40 -21.94 24.13
C ILE A 367 26.51 -21.51 25.60
N ASP A 368 25.85 -20.40 25.96
CA ASP A 368 25.86 -19.89 27.33
C ASP A 368 25.23 -20.88 28.31
N CYS A 369 24.09 -21.50 27.95
CA CYS A 369 23.50 -22.56 28.79
C CYS A 369 24.37 -23.81 28.88
N LEU A 370 25.09 -24.20 27.83
CA LEU A 370 26.03 -25.34 27.90
C LEU A 370 27.22 -25.04 28.82
N ARG A 371 27.71 -23.79 28.85
CA ARG A 371 28.74 -23.34 29.79
C ARG A 371 28.26 -23.38 31.23
N GLU A 372 27.08 -22.80 31.51
CA GLU A 372 26.45 -22.86 32.84
C GLU A 372 26.24 -24.31 33.29
N PHE A 373 25.83 -25.19 32.38
CA PHE A 373 25.66 -26.61 32.67
C PHE A 373 26.99 -27.31 32.98
N SER A 374 28.03 -26.99 32.21
CA SER A 374 29.39 -27.51 32.43
C SER A 374 29.96 -27.07 33.78
N GLU A 375 29.75 -25.82 34.18
CA GLU A 375 30.15 -25.32 35.50
C GLU A 375 29.40 -26.02 36.64
N ALA A 376 28.10 -26.28 36.46
CA ALA A 376 27.25 -26.85 37.51
C ALA A 376 27.39 -28.37 37.68
N ALA A 377 27.63 -29.12 36.58
CA ALA A 377 27.59 -30.59 36.58
C ALA A 377 28.72 -31.26 35.78
N GLY A 378 29.63 -30.52 35.15
CA GLY A 378 30.59 -31.06 34.20
C GLY A 378 31.52 -32.13 34.76
N GLU A 379 32.00 -31.98 36.00
CA GLU A 379 32.83 -33.00 36.66
C GLU A 379 32.08 -34.32 36.85
N MET A 380 30.83 -34.27 37.31
CA MET A 380 30.01 -35.46 37.53
C MET A 380 29.70 -36.19 36.22
N ILE A 381 29.43 -35.43 35.15
CA ILE A 381 29.14 -35.97 33.82
C ILE A 381 30.38 -36.65 33.25
N SER A 382 31.54 -35.99 33.35
CA SER A 382 32.82 -36.51 32.86
C SER A 382 33.24 -37.79 33.60
N GLN A 383 33.18 -37.79 34.94
CA GLN A 383 33.55 -38.96 35.76
C GLN A 383 32.68 -40.19 35.50
N ARG A 384 31.40 -39.98 35.15
CA ARG A 384 30.42 -41.05 34.93
C ARG A 384 30.23 -41.40 33.45
N ASP A 385 30.99 -40.76 32.55
CA ASP A 385 30.87 -40.92 31.10
C ASP A 385 29.42 -40.76 30.59
N ILE A 386 28.73 -39.73 31.11
CA ILE A 386 27.34 -39.44 30.74
C ILE A 386 27.31 -38.72 29.39
N LEU A 387 26.53 -39.27 28.46
CA LEU A 387 26.32 -38.66 27.15
C LEU A 387 25.42 -37.42 27.26
N VAL A 388 25.88 -36.29 26.75
CA VAL A 388 25.05 -35.09 26.62
C VAL A 388 24.58 -34.96 25.18
N VAL A 389 23.26 -34.98 24.96
CA VAL A 389 22.66 -34.79 23.62
C VAL A 389 21.89 -33.49 23.61
N VAL A 390 22.15 -32.64 22.62
CA VAL A 390 21.37 -31.44 22.35
C VAL A 390 20.57 -31.67 21.08
N GLY A 391 19.26 -31.86 21.22
CA GLY A 391 18.32 -32.08 20.12
C GLY A 391 17.53 -30.83 19.79
N VAL A 392 17.59 -30.39 18.54
CA VAL A 392 16.88 -29.19 18.07
C VAL A 392 16.07 -29.49 16.82
N ILE A 393 14.83 -28.99 16.78
CA ILE A 393 13.92 -29.24 15.66
C ILE A 393 14.44 -28.57 14.38
N CYS A 394 14.79 -27.28 14.42
CA CYS A 394 15.43 -26.61 13.29
C CYS A 394 16.51 -25.62 13.73
N GLY A 395 17.38 -25.20 12.82
CA GLY A 395 18.42 -24.23 13.14
C GLY A 395 19.03 -23.57 11.94
N LEU A 396 19.34 -22.28 12.05
CA LEU A 396 20.07 -21.54 11.03
C LEU A 396 21.51 -22.03 10.99
N ARG A 397 22.01 -22.39 9.80
CA ARG A 397 23.33 -22.97 9.56
C ARG A 397 24.45 -22.22 10.29
N SER A 398 24.47 -20.90 10.20
CA SER A 398 25.48 -20.06 10.87
C SER A 398 25.45 -20.20 12.40
N GLY A 399 24.27 -20.32 13.00
CA GLY A 399 24.12 -20.59 14.43
C GLY A 399 24.54 -22.01 14.80
N VAL A 400 24.17 -23.01 13.98
CA VAL A 400 24.54 -24.41 14.19
C VAL A 400 26.05 -24.60 14.13
N GLU A 401 26.70 -24.05 13.10
CA GLU A 401 28.17 -24.09 12.94
C GLU A 401 28.89 -23.41 14.10
N LYS A 402 28.35 -22.30 14.62
CA LYS A 402 28.90 -21.64 15.80
C LYS A 402 28.84 -22.52 17.04
N VAL A 403 27.72 -23.23 17.27
CA VAL A 403 27.58 -24.15 18.40
C VAL A 403 28.53 -25.35 18.25
N LEU A 404 28.60 -25.93 17.04
CA LEU A 404 29.52 -27.04 16.74
C LEU A 404 30.98 -26.65 16.97
N GLN A 405 31.39 -25.46 16.51
CA GLN A 405 32.76 -24.97 16.72
C GLN A 405 33.13 -24.90 18.21
N VAL A 406 32.20 -24.49 19.08
CA VAL A 406 32.43 -24.47 20.53
C VAL A 406 32.53 -25.88 21.10
N ILE A 407 31.63 -26.79 20.68
CA ILE A 407 31.68 -28.21 21.09
C ILE A 407 33.02 -28.86 20.67
N ASP A 408 33.42 -28.66 19.42
CA ASP A 408 34.63 -29.26 18.82
C ASP A 408 35.93 -28.64 19.36
N SER A 409 35.86 -27.46 19.98
CA SER A 409 37.04 -26.80 20.56
C SER A 409 37.57 -27.50 21.82
N GLY A 410 36.82 -28.44 22.38
CA GLY A 410 37.17 -29.12 23.63
C GLY A 410 36.91 -28.28 24.89
N GLU A 411 36.07 -27.24 24.79
CA GLU A 411 35.71 -26.37 25.91
C GLU A 411 35.01 -27.14 27.05
N PHE A 412 34.26 -28.20 26.71
CA PHE A 412 33.51 -29.00 27.69
C PHE A 412 34.27 -30.29 28.08
N PRO A 413 34.28 -30.67 29.37
CA PRO A 413 34.99 -31.85 29.86
C PRO A 413 34.26 -33.19 29.57
N PHE A 414 33.19 -33.16 28.78
CA PHE A 414 32.34 -34.30 28.45
C PHE A 414 31.92 -34.25 26.97
N ARG A 415 31.50 -35.41 26.44
CA ARG A 415 31.03 -35.51 25.05
C ARG A 415 29.65 -34.86 24.89
N VAL A 416 29.53 -33.96 23.94
CA VAL A 416 28.28 -33.31 23.54
C VAL A 416 27.95 -33.67 22.11
N GLU A 417 26.77 -34.25 21.88
CA GLU A 417 26.25 -34.57 20.56
C GLU A 417 25.14 -33.57 20.18
N LEU A 418 25.39 -32.72 19.18
CA LEU A 418 24.38 -31.80 18.66
C LEU A 418 23.64 -32.44 17.48
N LYS A 419 22.32 -32.58 17.62
CA LYS A 419 21.42 -33.04 16.56
C LYS A 419 20.40 -31.97 16.20
N VAL A 420 20.62 -31.33 15.05
CA VAL A 420 19.64 -30.46 14.39
C VAL A 420 18.91 -31.24 13.31
N CYS A 421 17.58 -31.24 13.35
CA CYS A 421 16.76 -32.02 12.43
C CYS A 421 16.62 -31.36 11.06
N ASP A 422 16.21 -30.08 11.01
CA ASP A 422 16.13 -29.28 9.79
C ASP A 422 17.14 -28.13 9.85
N VAL A 423 18.16 -28.14 9.00
CA VAL A 423 19.13 -27.04 8.90
C VAL A 423 18.66 -26.05 7.85
N LEU A 424 18.47 -24.80 8.26
CA LEU A 424 18.05 -23.69 7.41
C LEU A 424 19.28 -22.92 6.92
N ASP A 425 19.33 -22.55 5.65
CA ASP A 425 20.45 -21.84 5.04
C ASP A 425 20.09 -20.40 4.63
N GLU A 426 20.99 -19.78 3.87
CA GLU A 426 20.82 -18.39 3.43
C GLU A 426 19.63 -18.22 2.46
N GLY A 427 19.21 -19.27 1.76
CA GLY A 427 18.01 -19.28 0.90
C GLY A 427 16.70 -19.26 1.67
N ASP A 428 16.68 -19.81 2.89
CA ASP A 428 15.51 -19.82 3.79
C ASP A 428 15.21 -18.45 4.43
N ARG A 429 16.13 -17.50 4.31
CA ARG A 429 15.96 -16.12 4.79
C ARG A 429 15.12 -15.34 3.78
N ALA A 430 13.96 -14.85 4.19
CA ALA A 430 12.92 -14.31 3.30
C ALA A 430 13.40 -13.22 2.33
N PHE A 431 14.38 -12.40 2.72
CA PHE A 431 14.89 -11.29 1.90
C PHE A 431 16.38 -11.41 1.57
N SER A 432 16.95 -12.61 1.72
CA SER A 432 18.31 -12.87 1.27
C SER A 432 18.44 -12.75 -0.25
N PRO A 433 19.60 -12.31 -0.78
CA PRO A 433 19.87 -12.29 -2.21
C PRO A 433 19.61 -13.64 -2.90
N VAL A 434 19.93 -14.76 -2.24
CA VAL A 434 19.74 -16.11 -2.82
C VAL A 434 18.35 -16.68 -2.61
N SER A 435 17.50 -16.02 -1.81
CA SER A 435 16.12 -16.45 -1.58
C SER A 435 15.29 -16.37 -2.85
N GLN A 436 14.54 -17.44 -3.12
CA GLN A 436 13.64 -17.57 -4.26
C GLN A 436 12.17 -17.24 -3.90
N LEU A 437 11.93 -16.72 -2.69
CA LEU A 437 10.57 -16.40 -2.22
C LEU A 437 9.93 -15.31 -3.08
N PHE A 438 10.72 -14.31 -3.47
CA PHE A 438 10.27 -13.17 -4.27
C PHE A 438 11.08 -13.05 -5.54
N ASP A 439 10.42 -12.60 -6.61
CA ASP A 439 11.11 -12.08 -7.79
C ASP A 439 11.92 -10.83 -7.41
N GLU A 440 13.01 -10.54 -8.11
CA GLU A 440 13.95 -9.47 -7.75
C GLU A 440 13.28 -8.09 -7.55
N GLY A 441 12.30 -7.75 -8.39
CA GLY A 441 11.55 -6.50 -8.27
C GLY A 441 10.64 -6.41 -7.04
N ASP A 442 10.18 -7.54 -6.50
CA ASP A 442 9.26 -7.60 -5.37
C ASP A 442 9.97 -7.90 -4.05
N LYS A 443 11.14 -8.55 -4.08
CA LYS A 443 11.98 -8.84 -2.91
C LYS A 443 12.30 -7.57 -2.13
N HIS A 444 12.79 -6.54 -2.83
CA HIS A 444 13.12 -5.26 -2.21
C HIS A 444 11.89 -4.58 -1.60
N LYS A 445 10.76 -4.58 -2.33
CA LYS A 445 9.50 -3.98 -1.84
C LYS A 445 8.98 -4.73 -0.61
N ALA A 446 9.02 -6.06 -0.62
CA ALA A 446 8.60 -6.89 0.49
C ALA A 446 9.47 -6.66 1.73
N GLN A 447 10.80 -6.53 1.55
CA GLN A 447 11.72 -6.21 2.64
C GLN A 447 11.45 -4.82 3.23
N VAL A 448 11.25 -3.81 2.38
CA VAL A 448 10.92 -2.44 2.80
C VAL A 448 9.59 -2.42 3.56
N MET A 449 8.57 -3.11 3.05
CA MET A 449 7.27 -3.26 3.70
C MET A 449 7.39 -3.97 5.05
N ALA A 450 8.04 -5.14 5.11
CA ALA A 450 8.25 -5.89 6.35
C ALA A 450 9.03 -5.05 7.39
N ARG A 451 10.02 -4.25 6.96
CA ARG A 451 10.78 -3.36 7.84
C ARG A 451 9.95 -2.15 8.29
N LYS A 452 9.12 -1.56 7.42
CA LYS A 452 8.21 -0.42 7.72
C LYS A 452 7.27 -0.78 8.86
N TYR A 453 6.60 -1.92 8.78
CA TYR A 453 5.69 -2.39 9.82
C TYR A 453 6.45 -3.00 11.01
N GLY A 454 7.46 -3.82 10.74
CA GLY A 454 8.28 -4.47 11.76
C GLY A 454 8.99 -3.51 12.71
N SER A 455 9.47 -2.36 12.22
CA SER A 455 10.12 -1.34 13.06
C SER A 455 9.17 -0.70 14.08
N LYS A 456 7.87 -0.63 13.75
CA LYS A 456 6.83 -0.13 14.68
C LYS A 456 6.51 -1.14 15.78
N LEU A 457 6.74 -2.44 15.52
CA LEU A 457 6.45 -3.53 16.45
C LEU A 457 7.67 -3.92 17.29
N GLN A 458 8.84 -3.98 16.65
CA GLN A 458 10.14 -4.39 17.22
C GLN A 458 11.25 -3.56 16.58
N SER A 459 11.49 -2.36 17.10
CA SER A 459 12.46 -1.40 16.53
C SER A 459 13.89 -1.93 16.43
N ARG A 460 14.33 -2.76 17.39
CA ARG A 460 15.69 -3.35 17.38
C ARG A 460 15.85 -4.49 16.37
N HIS A 461 14.76 -5.20 16.09
CA HIS A 461 14.78 -6.43 15.29
C HIS A 461 13.59 -6.46 14.32
N PRO A 462 13.51 -5.50 13.38
CA PRO A 462 12.32 -5.30 12.55
C PRO A 462 12.07 -6.45 11.58
N LEU A 463 13.08 -7.28 11.30
CA LEU A 463 12.99 -8.48 10.45
C LEU A 463 13.33 -9.76 11.21
N GLY A 464 13.12 -9.76 12.52
CA GLY A 464 13.41 -10.90 13.40
C GLY A 464 14.75 -10.75 14.13
N TYR A 465 14.90 -11.47 15.24
CA TYR A 465 16.07 -11.42 16.10
C TYR A 465 17.36 -11.68 15.30
N ALA A 466 18.39 -10.88 15.55
CA ALA A 466 19.66 -10.92 14.81
C ALA A 466 19.50 -10.86 13.27
N ASP A 467 18.45 -10.19 12.78
CA ASP A 467 18.12 -10.11 11.35
C ASP A 467 17.98 -11.51 10.72
N SER A 468 17.36 -12.45 11.43
CA SER A 468 17.21 -13.84 10.96
C SER A 468 16.30 -13.97 9.74
N GLN A 469 15.30 -13.09 9.58
CA GLN A 469 14.38 -13.06 8.42
C GLN A 469 13.69 -14.40 8.14
N LEU A 470 13.52 -15.25 9.16
CA LEU A 470 12.94 -16.58 8.99
C LEU A 470 11.42 -16.49 8.88
N LEU A 471 10.82 -17.53 8.30
CA LEU A 471 9.36 -17.72 8.23
C LEU A 471 8.97 -19.04 8.90
N VAL A 472 9.48 -19.27 10.10
CA VAL A 472 9.20 -20.49 10.87
C VAL A 472 8.12 -20.23 11.89
N VAL A 473 7.15 -21.13 12.00
CA VAL A 473 6.09 -21.07 13.02
C VAL A 473 5.90 -22.46 13.61
N PHE A 474 5.88 -22.60 14.93
CA PHE A 474 5.52 -23.86 15.58
C PHE A 474 4.08 -23.81 16.08
N LYS A 475 3.41 -24.95 16.15
CA LYS A 475 2.02 -25.04 16.62
C LYS A 475 1.77 -24.37 17.98
N ASP A 476 2.75 -24.41 18.89
CA ASP A 476 2.61 -23.91 20.26
C ASP A 476 3.15 -22.48 20.43
N ASN A 477 4.04 -22.01 19.54
CA ASN A 477 4.69 -20.70 19.64
C ASN A 477 5.32 -20.23 18.31
N CYS A 478 5.41 -18.92 18.10
CA CYS A 478 6.14 -18.33 16.97
C CYS A 478 7.52 -17.80 17.43
N PRO A 479 8.65 -18.27 16.87
CA PRO A 479 10.00 -17.78 17.15
C PRO A 479 10.15 -16.28 16.91
N ASN A 480 10.97 -15.61 17.73
CA ASN A 480 11.30 -14.19 17.52
C ASN A 480 12.32 -13.99 16.37
N ASN A 481 12.89 -15.07 15.84
CA ASN A 481 13.64 -15.09 14.59
C ASN A 481 12.73 -14.87 13.36
N THR A 482 11.43 -15.09 13.52
CA THR A 482 10.42 -14.82 12.48
C THR A 482 10.08 -13.34 12.41
N LEU A 483 9.56 -12.88 11.27
CA LEU A 483 9.20 -11.48 11.07
C LEU A 483 8.20 -10.98 12.14
N PRO A 484 8.45 -9.84 12.82
CA PRO A 484 7.57 -9.29 13.86
C PRO A 484 6.11 -9.07 13.42
N ILE A 485 5.89 -8.75 12.13
CA ILE A 485 4.55 -8.60 11.54
C ILE A 485 3.68 -9.85 11.69
N ILE A 486 4.30 -11.03 11.85
CA ILE A 486 3.64 -12.32 12.01
C ILE A 486 3.20 -12.59 13.45
N TRP A 487 3.98 -12.16 14.45
CA TRP A 487 3.81 -12.64 15.84
C TRP A 487 3.69 -11.58 16.92
N CYS A 488 4.17 -10.35 16.67
CA CYS A 488 4.20 -9.29 17.67
C CYS A 488 2.84 -8.60 17.75
N THR A 489 2.34 -8.35 18.96
CA THR A 489 1.18 -7.47 19.17
C THR A 489 1.67 -6.02 19.25
N GLY A 490 0.99 -5.12 18.54
CA GLY A 490 1.22 -3.67 18.64
C GLY A 490 0.01 -2.99 19.27
N GLU A 491 0.23 -2.02 20.15
CA GLU A 491 -0.85 -1.21 20.72
C GLU A 491 -0.98 0.15 20.02
N ASN A 492 0.14 0.76 19.62
CA ASN A 492 0.19 2.04 18.91
C ASN A 492 1.26 2.02 17.81
N PRO A 493 0.90 1.83 16.53
CA PRO A 493 -0.44 1.50 16.04
C PRO A 493 -0.90 0.11 16.50
N LYS A 494 -2.23 -0.07 16.60
CA LYS A 494 -2.82 -1.38 16.91
C LYS A 494 -2.44 -2.37 15.80
N TRP A 495 -1.80 -3.47 16.18
CA TRP A 495 -1.44 -4.56 15.28
C TRP A 495 -1.82 -5.90 15.90
N VAL A 496 -2.62 -6.65 15.17
CA VAL A 496 -3.10 -7.98 15.52
C VAL A 496 -2.30 -9.01 14.72
N PRO A 497 -1.37 -9.75 15.34
CA PRO A 497 -0.57 -10.76 14.65
C PRO A 497 -1.40 -12.00 14.30
N ILE A 498 -1.08 -12.64 13.18
CA ILE A 498 -1.69 -13.90 12.77
C ILE A 498 -1.25 -15.09 13.66
N PHE A 499 0.03 -15.11 14.08
CA PHE A 499 0.60 -16.14 14.96
C PHE A 499 1.20 -15.52 16.23
N LYS A 500 0.33 -15.05 17.14
CA LYS A 500 0.74 -14.36 18.37
C LYS A 500 1.71 -15.18 19.24
N ARG A 501 2.88 -14.61 19.54
CA ARG A 501 3.84 -15.10 20.56
C ARG A 501 3.37 -14.71 21.98
N ILE A 502 3.62 -15.57 22.98
CA ILE A 502 3.37 -15.26 24.41
C ILE A 502 4.67 -14.90 25.09
#